data_AF-A0A953Y888-F1
#
_entry.id   AF-A0A953Y888-F1
#
_cell.length_a   1.000
_cell.length_b   1.000
_cell.length_c   1.000
_cell.angle_alpha   90.00
_cell.angle_beta   90.00
_cell.angle_gamma   90.00
#
_symmetry.space_group_name_H-M   'P 1'
#
loop_
_entity.id
_entity.type
_entity.pdbx_description
1 polymer ?
#
loop_
_entity_poly.entity_id
_entity_poly.type
_entity_poly.pdbx_seq_one_letter_code
_entity_poly.pdbx_strand_id
1 'polypeptide(L)'
;MNRIRVLAGLVVVVAAATSLLLLSGVLAAVDRGSRLPPRASLAVGPSPGAPEAARPVEAAAADGSAPTSDSELAPSLDPEASPTDPEAARAPQSDEQGPEAQSLWERAYEGNNLMITDRGQPVAGIEVRLYDPRLVGGVPLEVATSDADGLVRFEREALGVRVFDGPPARILAPGEAGIFDLEEEGEFPVRGTVVGPDQEPVPDAELSLYHGAFALSAARSDSAGGFTLLAPAASGTLLVAAEGYLPARVDLDALRGAGNVVRLLHGERGALGGVVVDGDDRPLGEVLVRATSGTGGFLLAQTDTFGRFGFEHLPAGSIVLQVHLGEVVPVAQQTAEVRARDVTEVTLRVTQRGVFALRVTEGDAPVVGAKVKVSDSGVTRFGQFEANAADQQLVTDAEGWARCALPAGGYYARVNVDGGDHTVGGTVRAGETTELALDVSDRRALQVKVTDPAGNPVPGVFMDVSLPGIDWSDMPSTRTDAQGIGRFEQLPRGLAEVHLGRGGLWRMVRSEAEEVRFTWTEGDQLRLRGRVGQASQVLAVTVLPDVAKMHRVELQGDVLDAPLDVPGGRQGVFLVPPDQGLAPVFLGEVALGGELSGFEVGFPRAGAVRG
;
A
#
# COMPACT_ATOMS: atom_id res chain seq x y z
N MET A 1 -35.67 -63.46 9.71
CA MET A 1 -35.22 -64.39 8.65
C MET A 1 -35.28 -63.63 7.33
N ASN A 2 -34.29 -63.53 6.47
CA ASN A 2 -32.88 -63.92 6.49
C ASN A 2 -32.31 -63.38 5.16
N ARG A 3 -31.10 -62.76 5.19
CA ARG A 3 -30.18 -62.53 4.05
C ARG A 3 -30.65 -61.45 3.04
N ILE A 4 -29.87 -60.44 2.66
CA ILE A 4 -28.47 -60.49 2.19
C ILE A 4 -27.71 -59.24 2.70
N ARG A 5 -26.71 -59.48 3.57
CA ARG A 5 -25.53 -58.65 3.81
C ARG A 5 -24.37 -59.41 3.15
N VAL A 6 -23.49 -58.71 2.43
CA VAL A 6 -22.08 -59.01 2.06
C VAL A 6 -21.82 -58.34 0.70
N LEU A 7 -21.20 -57.15 0.74
CA LEU A 7 -20.36 -56.53 -0.32
C LEU A 7 -20.10 -55.05 0.04
N ALA A 8 -19.36 -54.81 1.11
CA ALA A 8 -18.81 -53.48 1.45
C ALA A 8 -17.56 -53.61 2.34
N GLY A 9 -16.71 -54.60 2.03
CA GLY A 9 -15.55 -54.94 2.86
C GLY A 9 -14.50 -55.69 2.05
N LEU A 10 -14.05 -55.13 0.93
CA LEU A 10 -12.87 -55.62 0.19
C LEU A 10 -12.35 -54.61 -0.85
N VAL A 11 -12.15 -53.33 -0.48
CA VAL A 11 -11.40 -52.36 -1.32
C VAL A 11 -10.43 -51.49 -0.51
N VAL A 12 -10.42 -51.58 0.82
CA VAL A 12 -9.60 -50.70 1.70
C VAL A 12 -8.29 -51.36 2.18
N VAL A 13 -7.89 -52.54 1.68
CA VAL A 13 -6.72 -53.30 2.20
C VAL A 13 -5.61 -53.57 1.15
N VAL A 14 -5.66 -52.98 -0.05
CA VAL A 14 -4.61 -53.22 -1.08
C VAL A 14 -3.82 -51.96 -1.50
N ALA A 15 -4.17 -50.75 -1.06
CA ALA A 15 -3.36 -49.55 -1.32
C ALA A 15 -2.40 -49.17 -0.17
N ALA A 16 -2.32 -49.98 0.89
CA ALA A 16 -1.39 -49.78 2.01
C ALA A 16 -0.16 -50.73 1.97
N ALA A 17 0.03 -51.46 0.87
CA ALA A 17 1.08 -52.50 0.75
C ALA A 17 2.15 -52.20 -0.33
N THR A 18 2.14 -51.01 -0.94
CA THR A 18 3.14 -50.63 -1.97
C THR A 18 4.13 -49.55 -1.51
N SER A 19 3.96 -49.02 -0.28
CA SER A 19 4.86 -48.02 0.30
C SER A 19 5.81 -48.58 1.37
N LEU A 20 5.87 -49.90 1.54
CA LEU A 20 6.69 -50.58 2.57
C LEU A 20 7.86 -51.40 1.99
N LEU A 21 8.35 -51.06 0.79
CA LEU A 21 9.46 -51.76 0.11
C LEU A 21 10.53 -50.85 -0.49
N LEU A 22 10.66 -49.61 0.00
CA LEU A 22 11.76 -48.69 -0.35
C LEU A 22 12.42 -48.01 0.86
N LEU A 23 12.36 -48.63 2.05
CA LEU A 23 12.98 -48.11 3.27
C LEU A 23 13.81 -49.14 4.04
N SER A 24 14.48 -50.04 3.31
CA SER A 24 15.41 -51.03 3.88
C SER A 24 16.63 -51.26 3.00
N GLY A 25 17.25 -50.16 2.54
CA GLY A 25 18.55 -50.18 1.88
C GLY A 25 19.23 -48.82 2.03
N VAL A 26 20.47 -48.81 2.52
CA VAL A 26 21.36 -47.64 2.74
C VAL A 26 21.24 -46.97 4.12
N LEU A 27 21.38 -47.79 5.17
CA LEU A 27 21.99 -47.38 6.44
C LEU A 27 23.06 -48.43 6.81
N ALA A 28 24.14 -48.45 6.03
CA ALA A 28 25.39 -49.17 6.34
C ALA A 28 26.52 -48.67 5.41
N ALA A 29 27.12 -47.52 5.73
CA ALA A 29 28.50 -47.19 5.37
C ALA A 29 28.99 -46.06 6.29
N VAL A 30 29.33 -46.44 7.52
CA VAL A 30 30.25 -45.69 8.35
C VAL A 30 31.66 -45.84 7.76
N ASP A 31 32.39 -44.73 7.79
CA ASP A 31 33.86 -44.65 7.75
C ASP A 31 34.58 -44.81 6.40
N ARG A 32 34.83 -43.66 5.76
CA ARG A 32 36.12 -43.39 5.10
C ARG A 32 36.31 -41.88 4.91
N GLY A 33 37.34 -41.36 5.57
CA GLY A 33 37.66 -39.95 5.61
C GLY A 33 37.97 -39.31 4.25
N SER A 34 37.56 -38.05 4.13
CA SER A 34 38.05 -37.12 3.12
C SER A 34 38.62 -35.89 3.82
N ARG A 35 39.95 -35.79 3.74
CA ARG A 35 40.76 -34.64 4.15
C ARG A 35 40.27 -33.39 3.43
N LEU A 36 40.06 -32.31 4.18
CA LEU A 36 39.92 -30.96 3.62
C LEU A 36 41.22 -30.57 2.90
N PRO A 37 41.17 -29.95 1.71
CA PRO A 37 42.34 -29.32 1.12
C PRO A 37 42.70 -28.04 1.92
N PRO A 38 43.99 -27.70 2.04
CA PRO A 38 44.42 -26.52 2.78
C PRO A 38 44.00 -25.24 2.05
N ARG A 39 43.59 -24.25 2.84
CA ARG A 39 43.40 -22.86 2.42
C ARG A 39 44.67 -22.36 1.73
N ALA A 40 44.54 -21.92 0.48
CA ALA A 40 45.58 -21.16 -0.20
C ALA A 40 45.67 -19.76 0.44
N SER A 41 46.79 -19.47 1.07
CA SER A 41 47.19 -18.10 1.42
C SER A 41 47.43 -17.31 0.14
N LEU A 42 46.64 -16.26 -0.08
CA LEU A 42 46.98 -15.20 -1.03
C LEU A 42 48.13 -14.38 -0.44
N ALA A 43 49.30 -14.49 -1.08
CA ALA A 43 50.45 -13.65 -0.82
C ALA A 43 50.14 -12.21 -1.23
N VAL A 44 50.27 -11.28 -0.29
CA VAL A 44 50.29 -9.83 -0.53
C VAL A 44 51.59 -9.50 -1.25
N GLY A 45 51.48 -9.09 -2.52
CA GLY A 45 52.59 -8.51 -3.28
C GLY A 45 52.88 -7.06 -2.85
N PRO A 46 54.13 -6.58 -3.02
CA PRO A 46 54.53 -5.27 -2.53
C PRO A 46 53.88 -4.12 -3.33
N SER A 47 53.45 -3.11 -2.58
CA SER A 47 52.89 -1.84 -3.04
C SER A 47 53.88 -1.11 -3.97
N PRO A 48 53.45 -0.62 -5.16
CA PRO A 48 54.25 0.31 -5.94
C PRO A 48 54.19 1.71 -5.32
N GLY A 49 55.27 2.45 -5.53
CA GLY A 49 55.71 3.58 -4.73
C GLY A 49 54.83 4.84 -4.80
N ALA A 50 54.92 5.60 -3.73
CA ALA A 50 54.39 6.95 -3.60
C ALA A 50 55.11 7.92 -4.55
N PRO A 51 54.39 8.76 -5.31
CA PRO A 51 55.00 9.92 -5.94
C PRO A 51 55.08 11.08 -4.93
N GLU A 52 56.33 11.41 -4.65
CA GLU A 52 56.96 12.70 -4.37
C GLU A 52 56.06 13.94 -4.23
N ALA A 53 56.20 14.60 -3.07
CA ALA A 53 55.56 15.84 -2.70
C ALA A 53 56.04 17.02 -3.57
N ALA A 54 55.12 17.62 -4.32
CA ALA A 54 55.33 18.92 -4.95
C ALA A 54 55.09 20.06 -3.95
N ARG A 55 56.05 20.99 -3.90
CA ARG A 55 56.03 22.22 -3.08
C ARG A 55 54.92 23.18 -3.52
N PRO A 56 54.35 23.99 -2.60
CA PRO A 56 53.36 24.98 -2.95
C PRO A 56 54.00 26.17 -3.66
N VAL A 57 53.36 26.60 -4.75
CA VAL A 57 53.64 27.86 -5.45
C VAL A 57 52.74 28.94 -4.84
N GLU A 58 53.36 29.99 -4.31
CA GLU A 58 52.69 31.26 -3.98
C GLU A 58 52.08 31.87 -5.24
N ALA A 59 50.79 32.21 -5.19
CA ALA A 59 50.15 33.05 -6.19
C ALA A 59 49.25 34.09 -5.53
N ALA A 60 49.80 35.32 -5.52
CA ALA A 60 49.18 36.62 -5.72
C ALA A 60 47.69 36.80 -5.37
N ALA A 61 47.47 37.70 -4.39
CA ALA A 61 46.25 38.43 -4.20
C ALA A 61 45.89 39.25 -5.45
N ALA A 62 44.66 39.08 -5.94
CA ALA A 62 44.03 39.97 -6.90
C ALA A 62 42.75 40.55 -6.28
N ASP A 63 42.81 41.86 -6.12
CA ASP A 63 41.75 42.79 -5.76
C ASP A 63 40.63 42.75 -6.80
N GLY A 64 39.37 42.71 -6.36
CA GLY A 64 38.24 42.38 -7.24
C GLY A 64 36.90 42.82 -6.67
N SER A 65 36.65 44.12 -6.79
CA SER A 65 35.41 44.87 -6.54
C SER A 65 34.09 44.11 -6.75
N ALA A 66 33.21 44.22 -5.76
CA ALA A 66 31.81 43.80 -5.79
C ALA A 66 30.96 44.68 -6.72
N PRO A 67 30.01 44.12 -7.50
CA PRO A 67 28.88 44.87 -8.03
C PRO A 67 27.69 44.84 -7.07
N THR A 68 27.20 46.03 -6.75
CA THR A 68 25.93 46.30 -6.05
C THR A 68 24.75 45.77 -6.87
N SER A 69 23.85 45.06 -6.19
CA SER A 69 22.57 44.61 -6.72
C SER A 69 21.53 45.72 -6.56
N ASP A 70 21.04 46.23 -7.69
CA ASP A 70 19.78 46.98 -7.76
C ASP A 70 18.63 45.97 -7.78
N SER A 71 17.81 46.00 -6.73
CA SER A 71 16.58 45.22 -6.61
C SER A 71 15.40 46.11 -6.98
N GLU A 72 14.87 45.93 -8.19
CA GLU A 72 13.60 46.49 -8.63
C GLU A 72 12.43 45.66 -8.10
N LEU A 73 11.64 46.30 -7.23
CA LEU A 73 10.18 46.37 -7.22
C LEU A 73 9.39 45.13 -7.68
N ALA A 74 8.88 44.36 -6.70
CA ALA A 74 7.67 43.55 -6.86
C ALA A 74 6.43 44.35 -6.39
N PRO A 75 5.32 44.38 -7.14
CA PRO A 75 4.09 45.05 -6.72
C PRO A 75 3.29 44.20 -5.73
N SER A 76 2.74 44.87 -4.72
CA SER A 76 1.81 44.35 -3.72
C SER A 76 0.47 43.93 -4.35
N LEU A 77 -0.01 42.75 -4.00
CA LEU A 77 -1.40 42.33 -4.25
C LEU A 77 -2.21 42.54 -2.97
N ASP A 78 -3.26 43.36 -3.09
CA ASP A 78 -4.32 43.50 -2.09
C ASP A 78 -5.14 42.20 -1.98
N PRO A 79 -5.58 41.79 -0.77
CA PRO A 79 -6.52 40.70 -0.59
C PRO A 79 -7.96 41.22 -0.53
N GLU A 80 -8.75 41.00 -1.59
CA GLU A 80 -10.21 41.13 -1.54
C GLU A 80 -10.91 39.76 -1.45
N ALA A 81 -11.92 39.74 -0.58
CA ALA A 81 -13.12 38.91 -0.56
C ALA A 81 -13.01 37.41 -0.24
N SER A 82 -13.33 37.08 1.03
CA SER A 82 -13.81 35.76 1.44
C SER A 82 -15.10 35.37 0.71
N PRO A 83 -15.18 34.16 0.11
CA PRO A 83 -16.45 33.62 -0.36
C PRO A 83 -17.29 33.13 0.83
N THR A 84 -18.56 33.51 0.81
CA THR A 84 -19.61 33.05 1.72
C THR A 84 -19.81 31.53 1.64
N ASP A 85 -19.89 30.92 2.81
CA ASP A 85 -20.17 29.53 3.10
C ASP A 85 -21.53 29.06 2.52
N PRO A 86 -21.56 28.04 1.64
CA PRO A 86 -22.79 27.49 1.07
C PRO A 86 -23.45 26.39 1.91
N GLU A 87 -22.99 26.10 3.13
CA GLU A 87 -23.46 24.92 3.89
C GLU A 87 -24.67 25.16 4.82
N ALA A 88 -25.19 26.39 4.93
CA ALA A 88 -26.30 26.73 5.83
C ALA A 88 -27.73 26.49 5.28
N ALA A 89 -27.90 25.76 4.17
CA ALA A 89 -29.17 25.74 3.43
C ALA A 89 -29.78 24.34 3.22
N ARG A 90 -29.87 23.47 4.26
CA ARG A 90 -30.68 22.22 4.20
C ARG A 90 -31.25 21.74 5.56
N ALA A 91 -31.86 22.62 6.35
CA ALA A 91 -32.80 22.18 7.39
C ALA A 91 -34.25 22.36 6.86
N PRO A 92 -35.09 21.31 6.78
CA PRO A 92 -36.48 21.49 6.40
C PRO A 92 -37.23 22.31 7.45
N GLN A 93 -38.03 23.30 7.00
CA GLN A 93 -38.89 24.10 7.86
C GLN A 93 -39.95 23.21 8.54
N SER A 94 -40.03 23.30 9.87
CA SER A 94 -40.61 22.32 10.79
C SER A 94 -42.07 22.59 11.20
N ASP A 95 -42.84 23.38 10.45
CA ASP A 95 -44.10 23.95 10.98
C ASP A 95 -45.33 23.02 10.94
N GLU A 96 -45.23 21.77 10.46
CA GLU A 96 -46.37 20.82 10.41
C GLU A 96 -46.16 19.47 11.12
N GLN A 97 -45.02 19.25 11.78
CA GLN A 97 -44.79 17.99 12.48
C GLN A 97 -45.20 18.10 13.96
N GLY A 98 -46.17 17.29 14.39
CA GLY A 98 -46.62 17.26 15.79
C GLY A 98 -45.48 16.87 16.75
N PRO A 99 -45.60 17.21 18.05
CA PRO A 99 -44.52 17.03 19.04
C PRO A 99 -44.02 15.58 19.20
N GLU A 100 -44.82 14.59 18.84
CA GLU A 100 -44.41 13.17 18.84
C GLU A 100 -43.40 12.85 17.74
N ALA A 101 -43.55 13.42 16.54
CA ALA A 101 -42.60 13.21 15.44
C ALA A 101 -41.24 13.83 15.79
N GLN A 102 -41.24 15.05 16.33
CA GLN A 102 -40.00 15.74 16.73
C GLN A 102 -39.23 14.97 17.82
N SER A 103 -39.92 14.37 18.79
CA SER A 103 -39.31 13.50 19.81
C SER A 103 -38.71 12.21 19.24
N LEU A 104 -39.24 11.67 18.14
CA LEU A 104 -38.66 10.51 17.45
C LEU A 104 -37.39 10.89 16.69
N TRP A 105 -37.38 12.07 16.05
CA TRP A 105 -36.20 12.61 15.38
C TRP A 105 -35.05 12.86 16.36
N GLU A 106 -35.32 13.52 17.49
CA GLU A 106 -34.30 13.78 18.52
C GLU A 106 -33.69 12.47 19.04
N ARG A 107 -34.50 11.42 19.25
CA ARG A 107 -34.03 10.08 19.65
C ARG A 107 -33.14 9.39 18.59
N ALA A 108 -33.38 9.65 17.31
CA ALA A 108 -32.55 9.09 16.23
C ALA A 108 -31.14 9.72 16.20
N TYR A 109 -31.02 10.99 16.61
CA TYR A 109 -29.75 11.72 16.66
C TYR A 109 -28.98 11.55 17.98
N GLU A 110 -29.58 10.94 19.01
CA GLU A 110 -28.91 10.61 20.26
C GLU A 110 -28.13 9.29 20.16
N GLY A 111 -26.83 9.38 19.90
CA GLY A 111 -25.90 8.23 19.97
C GLY A 111 -25.86 7.37 18.71
N ASN A 112 -25.73 6.06 18.88
CA ASN A 112 -25.56 5.07 17.79
C ASN A 112 -26.89 4.52 17.28
N ASN A 113 -27.89 5.41 17.16
CA ASN A 113 -29.24 5.03 16.75
C ASN A 113 -29.42 5.28 15.26
N LEU A 114 -30.30 4.49 14.66
CA LEU A 114 -30.72 4.63 13.27
C LEU A 114 -32.23 4.50 13.21
N MET A 115 -32.90 5.47 12.59
CA MET A 115 -34.34 5.35 12.35
C MET A 115 -34.59 4.78 10.96
N ILE A 116 -35.37 3.71 10.86
CA ILE A 116 -35.82 3.13 9.59
C ILE A 116 -37.25 3.61 9.32
N THR A 117 -37.44 4.22 8.16
CA THR A 117 -38.72 4.74 7.68
C THR A 117 -39.02 4.26 6.27
N ASP A 118 -40.29 4.26 5.86
CA ASP A 118 -40.79 4.07 4.50
C ASP A 118 -41.75 5.23 4.23
N ARG A 119 -41.39 6.12 3.29
CA ARG A 119 -42.12 7.37 3.01
C ARG A 119 -42.32 8.21 4.27
N GLY A 120 -41.26 8.33 5.07
CA GLY A 120 -41.24 9.04 6.34
C GLY A 120 -42.05 8.39 7.48
N GLN A 121 -42.62 7.19 7.28
CA GLN A 121 -43.30 6.45 8.34
C GLN A 121 -42.38 5.39 8.95
N PRO A 122 -42.24 5.27 10.27
CA PRO A 122 -41.35 4.29 10.87
C PRO A 122 -41.72 2.85 10.54
N VAL A 123 -40.73 2.00 10.29
CA VAL A 123 -40.92 0.59 9.92
C VAL A 123 -40.24 -0.33 10.91
N ALA A 124 -41.03 -1.19 11.54
CA ALA A 124 -40.57 -2.20 12.50
C ALA A 124 -40.18 -3.51 11.81
N GLY A 125 -39.33 -4.30 12.47
CA GLY A 125 -38.98 -5.65 12.03
C GLY A 125 -37.90 -5.72 10.95
N ILE A 126 -37.33 -4.58 10.57
CA ILE A 126 -36.28 -4.53 9.55
C ILE A 126 -34.95 -4.91 10.19
N GLU A 127 -34.32 -5.97 9.70
CA GLU A 127 -32.99 -6.36 10.14
C GLU A 127 -31.96 -5.38 9.60
N VAL A 128 -31.11 -4.86 10.49
CA VAL A 128 -30.02 -3.97 10.15
C VAL A 128 -28.73 -4.53 10.72
N ARG A 129 -27.74 -4.61 9.85
CA ARG A 129 -26.43 -5.18 10.13
C ARG A 129 -25.40 -4.07 10.09
N LEU A 130 -24.68 -3.90 11.19
CA LEU A 130 -23.56 -2.97 11.27
C LEU A 130 -22.29 -3.64 10.75
N TYR A 131 -21.51 -2.92 9.96
CA TYR A 131 -20.25 -3.38 9.39
C TYR A 131 -19.14 -2.36 9.62
N ASP A 132 -17.91 -2.84 9.67
CA ASP A 132 -16.74 -2.00 9.45
C ASP A 132 -16.28 -2.22 8.00
N PRO A 133 -16.30 -1.20 7.13
CA PRO A 133 -15.85 -1.36 5.74
C PRO A 133 -14.37 -1.75 5.63
N ARG A 134 -13.60 -1.60 6.72
CA ARG A 134 -12.21 -2.04 6.84
C ARG A 134 -12.10 -3.53 7.18
N LEU A 135 -13.15 -4.14 7.72
CA LEU A 135 -13.18 -5.58 8.00
C LEU A 135 -13.46 -6.37 6.72
N VAL A 136 -12.51 -7.22 6.36
CA VAL A 136 -12.60 -8.09 5.18
C VAL A 136 -13.57 -9.25 5.48
N GLY A 137 -14.45 -9.58 4.54
CA GLY A 137 -15.33 -10.75 4.60
C GLY A 137 -16.80 -10.48 4.89
N GLY A 138 -17.16 -9.22 5.17
CA GLY A 138 -18.56 -8.83 5.29
C GLY A 138 -19.31 -9.55 6.41
N VAL A 139 -18.62 -9.87 7.51
CA VAL A 139 -19.24 -10.33 8.75
C VAL A 139 -19.76 -9.11 9.50
N PRO A 140 -21.05 -9.08 9.92
CA PRO A 140 -21.58 -7.94 10.65
C PRO A 140 -20.92 -7.85 12.03
N LEU A 141 -20.52 -6.64 12.42
CA LEU A 141 -20.11 -6.31 13.77
C LEU A 141 -21.25 -6.50 14.77
N GLU A 142 -22.45 -6.17 14.33
CA GLU A 142 -23.68 -6.22 15.13
C GLU A 142 -24.88 -6.43 14.20
N VAL A 143 -25.90 -7.12 14.69
CA VAL A 143 -27.17 -7.29 13.99
C VAL A 143 -28.27 -6.85 14.95
N ALA A 144 -29.08 -5.90 14.50
CA ALA A 144 -30.20 -5.36 15.24
C ALA A 144 -31.45 -5.37 14.36
N THR A 145 -32.61 -5.21 14.97
CA THR A 145 -33.88 -5.14 14.24
C THR A 145 -34.57 -3.85 14.65
N SER A 146 -35.17 -3.13 13.69
CA SER A 146 -35.93 -1.92 14.00
C SER A 146 -37.11 -2.25 14.92
N ASP A 147 -37.30 -1.44 15.96
CA ASP A 147 -38.42 -1.59 16.89
C ASP A 147 -39.74 -1.01 16.31
N ALA A 148 -40.81 -1.01 17.10
CA ALA A 148 -42.12 -0.51 16.67
C ALA A 148 -42.10 0.97 16.24
N ASP A 149 -41.13 1.74 16.74
CA ASP A 149 -40.91 3.14 16.40
C ASP A 149 -39.97 3.28 15.20
N GLY A 150 -39.56 2.18 14.54
CA GLY A 150 -38.58 2.15 13.46
C GLY A 150 -37.13 2.28 13.93
N LEU A 151 -36.88 2.34 15.24
CA LEU A 151 -35.56 2.64 15.75
C LEU A 151 -34.70 1.38 15.88
N VAL A 152 -33.47 1.48 15.41
CA VAL A 152 -32.42 0.48 15.55
C VAL A 152 -31.36 1.06 16.47
N ARG A 153 -30.97 0.30 17.49
CA ARG A 153 -29.93 0.71 18.44
C ARG A 153 -28.74 -0.23 18.30
N PHE A 154 -27.56 0.34 18.12
CA PHE A 154 -26.31 -0.40 18.14
C PHE A 154 -25.55 -0.14 19.44
N GLU A 155 -24.95 -1.18 20.02
CA GLU A 155 -24.02 -1.03 21.15
C GLU A 155 -22.72 -0.35 20.71
N ARG A 156 -22.36 -0.48 19.42
CA ARG A 156 -21.12 0.06 18.85
C ARG A 156 -21.38 1.31 18.01
N GLU A 157 -20.36 2.17 17.95
CA GLU A 157 -20.37 3.31 17.04
C GLU A 157 -20.37 2.84 15.59
N ALA A 158 -21.31 3.37 14.82
CA ALA A 158 -21.54 2.91 13.46
C ALA A 158 -20.43 3.42 12.54
N LEU A 159 -19.63 2.50 11.98
CA LEU A 159 -18.62 2.78 10.94
C LEU A 159 -19.13 2.51 9.52
N GLY A 160 -20.31 1.90 9.41
CA GLY A 160 -21.04 1.58 8.18
C GLY A 160 -22.23 0.69 8.50
N VAL A 161 -23.44 1.08 8.09
CA VAL A 161 -24.68 0.33 8.38
C VAL A 161 -25.20 -0.28 7.08
N ARG A 162 -25.76 -1.50 7.10
CA ARG A 162 -26.53 -2.06 5.99
C ARG A 162 -27.87 -2.59 6.45
N VAL A 163 -28.93 -2.25 5.73
CA VAL A 163 -30.30 -2.69 6.01
C VAL A 163 -30.63 -3.92 5.15
N PHE A 164 -31.17 -4.98 5.76
CA PHE A 164 -31.50 -6.26 5.13
C PHE A 164 -32.97 -6.62 5.36
N ASP A 165 -33.87 -5.91 4.68
CA ASP A 165 -35.15 -6.51 4.28
C ASP A 165 -35.54 -5.99 2.88
N GLY A 166 -34.86 -6.57 1.88
CA GLY A 166 -34.94 -6.20 0.46
C GLY A 166 -33.78 -5.31 -0.03
N PRO A 167 -33.37 -5.41 -1.30
CA PRO A 167 -32.58 -4.36 -1.94
C PRO A 167 -33.40 -3.05 -1.98
N PRO A 168 -32.77 -1.87 -1.78
CA PRO A 168 -31.33 -1.62 -1.76
C PRO A 168 -30.68 -1.54 -0.37
N ALA A 169 -29.39 -1.93 -0.33
CA ALA A 169 -28.50 -1.73 0.79
C ALA A 169 -27.84 -0.34 0.71
N ARG A 170 -28.12 0.57 1.65
CA ARG A 170 -27.34 1.79 1.84
C ARG A 170 -26.20 1.55 2.83
N ILE A 171 -25.14 2.35 2.71
CA ILE A 171 -24.03 2.43 3.66
C ILE A 171 -23.96 3.87 4.17
N LEU A 172 -24.14 4.03 5.48
CA LEU A 172 -24.01 5.32 6.16
C LEU A 172 -22.54 5.63 6.42
N ALA A 173 -22.17 6.91 6.33
CA ALA A 173 -20.83 7.34 6.72
C ALA A 173 -20.65 7.19 8.25
N PRO A 174 -19.41 6.99 8.74
CA PRO A 174 -19.13 6.99 10.17
C PRO A 174 -19.67 8.25 10.86
N GLY A 175 -20.42 8.09 11.95
CA GLY A 175 -21.00 9.20 12.71
C GLY A 175 -22.27 9.82 12.11
N GLU A 176 -22.76 9.31 10.97
CA GLU A 176 -24.06 9.69 10.42
C GLU A 176 -25.18 9.01 11.22
N ALA A 177 -25.51 9.54 12.40
CA ALA A 177 -26.81 9.29 13.02
C ALA A 177 -27.86 9.91 12.10
N GLY A 178 -28.90 9.14 11.74
CA GLY A 178 -29.79 9.58 10.68
C GLY A 178 -31.07 8.80 10.57
N ILE A 179 -31.98 9.38 9.81
CA ILE A 179 -33.19 8.71 9.35
C ILE A 179 -32.92 8.12 7.98
N PHE A 180 -33.17 6.83 7.88
CA PHE A 180 -33.08 6.07 6.66
C PHE A 180 -34.50 5.85 6.13
N ASP A 181 -34.83 6.52 5.04
CA ASP A 181 -36.07 6.26 4.31
C ASP A 181 -35.81 5.22 3.21
N LEU A 182 -36.56 4.12 3.26
CA LEU A 182 -36.50 2.99 2.34
C LEU A 182 -36.81 3.41 0.90
N GLU A 183 -37.48 4.54 0.66
CA GLU A 183 -37.81 5.02 -0.70
C GLU A 183 -36.88 6.08 -1.29
N GLU A 184 -36.03 6.75 -0.50
CA GLU A 184 -35.32 7.96 -0.99
C GLU A 184 -34.09 7.69 -1.87
N GLU A 185 -33.58 6.46 -1.94
CA GLU A 185 -32.44 6.14 -2.81
C GLU A 185 -32.85 5.28 -3.99
N GLY A 186 -33.11 5.96 -5.12
CA GLY A 186 -33.34 5.30 -6.39
C GLY A 186 -32.14 4.46 -6.80
N GLU A 187 -32.37 3.16 -7.00
CA GLU A 187 -31.46 2.34 -7.79
C GLU A 187 -31.37 2.93 -9.20
N PHE A 188 -30.17 3.06 -9.72
CA PHE A 188 -29.98 3.42 -11.12
C PHE A 188 -29.50 2.21 -11.91
N PRO A 189 -30.03 2.00 -13.13
CA PRO A 189 -29.56 0.92 -13.98
C PRO A 189 -28.18 1.28 -14.51
N VAL A 190 -27.17 0.50 -14.14
CA VAL A 190 -25.86 0.51 -14.77
C VAL A 190 -25.96 -0.36 -16.02
N ARG A 191 -25.71 0.25 -17.18
CA ARG A 191 -25.74 -0.43 -18.48
C ARG A 191 -24.37 -0.34 -19.15
N GLY A 192 -23.97 -1.41 -19.82
CA GLY A 192 -22.75 -1.41 -20.60
C GLY A 192 -22.61 -2.65 -21.46
N THR A 193 -21.45 -2.77 -22.08
CA THR A 193 -21.03 -3.92 -22.89
C THR A 193 -19.68 -4.41 -22.41
N VAL A 194 -19.55 -5.71 -22.20
CA VAL A 194 -18.28 -6.38 -21.94
C VAL A 194 -17.69 -6.80 -23.29
N VAL A 195 -16.48 -6.35 -23.57
CA VAL A 195 -15.76 -6.67 -24.81
C VAL A 195 -14.37 -7.20 -24.51
N GLY A 196 -13.85 -8.06 -25.37
CA GLY A 196 -12.48 -8.53 -25.31
C GLY A 196 -11.50 -7.55 -25.95
N PRO A 197 -10.21 -7.92 -26.07
CA PRO A 197 -9.17 -7.06 -26.62
C PRO A 197 -9.41 -6.61 -28.06
N ASP A 198 -10.04 -7.46 -28.88
CA ASP A 198 -10.30 -7.18 -30.30
C ASP A 198 -11.67 -6.49 -30.51
N GLN A 199 -12.27 -5.99 -29.42
CA GLN A 199 -13.62 -5.40 -29.36
C GLN A 199 -14.74 -6.39 -29.67
N GLU A 200 -14.46 -7.67 -29.65
CA GLU A 200 -15.45 -8.72 -29.74
C GLU A 200 -16.30 -8.74 -28.46
N PRO A 201 -17.63 -8.91 -28.56
CA PRO A 201 -18.47 -9.07 -27.38
C PRO A 201 -18.10 -10.31 -26.58
N VAL A 202 -18.11 -10.19 -25.24
CA VAL A 202 -17.86 -11.32 -24.34
C VAL A 202 -19.18 -11.74 -23.70
N PRO A 203 -19.81 -12.83 -24.18
CA PRO A 203 -21.06 -13.33 -23.60
C PRO A 203 -20.80 -14.04 -22.27
N ASP A 204 -21.84 -14.12 -21.44
CA ASP A 204 -21.85 -14.84 -20.16
C ASP A 204 -20.77 -14.39 -19.16
N ALA A 205 -20.20 -13.20 -19.35
CA ALA A 205 -19.30 -12.57 -18.39
C ALA A 205 -20.08 -12.32 -17.09
N GLU A 206 -19.53 -12.79 -15.97
CA GLU A 206 -20.08 -12.56 -14.64
C GLU A 206 -19.71 -11.17 -14.17
N LEU A 207 -20.72 -10.39 -13.79
CA LEU A 207 -20.59 -9.05 -13.26
C LEU A 207 -21.02 -9.06 -11.81
N SER A 208 -20.17 -8.60 -10.91
CA SER A 208 -20.48 -8.46 -9.49
C SER A 208 -20.17 -7.03 -9.06
N LEU A 209 -21.19 -6.29 -8.65
CA LEU A 209 -21.04 -4.95 -8.10
C LEU A 209 -20.75 -5.05 -6.60
N TYR A 210 -19.67 -4.43 -6.16
CA TYR A 210 -19.24 -4.37 -4.77
C TYR A 210 -19.28 -2.96 -4.20
N HIS A 211 -19.43 -2.86 -2.89
CA HIS A 211 -19.00 -1.69 -2.12
C HIS A 211 -18.14 -2.18 -0.97
N GLY A 212 -16.84 -1.82 -0.97
CA GLY A 212 -15.87 -2.41 -0.05
C GLY A 212 -15.81 -3.95 -0.22
N ALA A 213 -16.10 -4.70 0.85
CA ALA A 213 -16.13 -6.16 0.82
C ALA A 213 -17.52 -6.76 0.45
N PHE A 214 -18.52 -5.93 0.18
CA PHE A 214 -19.91 -6.37 0.04
C PHE A 214 -20.36 -6.49 -1.40
N ALA A 215 -20.86 -7.66 -1.80
CA ALA A 215 -21.62 -7.77 -3.05
C ALA A 215 -22.99 -7.09 -2.89
N LEU A 216 -23.30 -6.20 -3.82
CA LEU A 216 -24.54 -5.42 -3.90
C LEU A 216 -25.50 -6.03 -4.91
N SER A 217 -25.01 -6.34 -6.12
CA SER A 217 -25.80 -6.94 -7.20
C SER A 217 -24.90 -7.77 -8.10
N ALA A 218 -25.48 -8.75 -8.79
CA ALA A 218 -24.78 -9.56 -9.79
C ALA A 218 -25.61 -9.69 -11.08
N ALA A 219 -24.92 -9.79 -12.21
CA ALA A 219 -25.51 -9.99 -13.53
C ALA A 219 -24.61 -10.85 -14.41
N ARG A 220 -25.12 -11.25 -15.57
CA ARG A 220 -24.32 -11.83 -16.66
C ARG A 220 -24.49 -11.00 -17.92
N SER A 221 -23.44 -10.89 -18.73
CA SER A 221 -23.56 -10.29 -20.05
C SER A 221 -24.32 -11.20 -21.02
N ASP A 222 -25.08 -10.62 -21.92
CA ASP A 222 -25.84 -11.31 -22.96
C ASP A 222 -24.94 -11.74 -24.15
N SER A 223 -25.53 -12.36 -25.17
CA SER A 223 -24.82 -12.81 -26.38
C SER A 223 -24.10 -11.70 -27.15
N ALA A 224 -24.50 -10.45 -26.97
CA ALA A 224 -23.88 -9.26 -27.54
C ALA A 224 -22.97 -8.54 -26.52
N GLY A 225 -22.62 -9.20 -25.41
CA GLY A 225 -21.80 -8.65 -24.32
C GLY A 225 -22.54 -7.59 -23.48
N GLY A 226 -23.79 -7.28 -23.80
CA GLY A 226 -24.59 -6.27 -23.10
C GLY A 226 -24.93 -6.72 -21.69
N PHE A 227 -24.94 -5.80 -20.73
CA PHE A 227 -25.40 -6.08 -19.38
C PHE A 227 -26.24 -4.94 -18.82
N THR A 228 -27.08 -5.27 -17.85
CA THR A 228 -27.79 -4.30 -17.02
C THR A 228 -27.81 -4.83 -15.58
N LEU A 229 -27.40 -4.00 -14.63
CA LEU A 229 -27.46 -4.28 -13.21
C LEU A 229 -27.97 -3.06 -12.46
N LEU A 230 -28.62 -3.27 -11.32
CA LEU A 230 -29.10 -2.20 -10.46
C LEU A 230 -27.98 -1.86 -9.47
N ALA A 231 -27.63 -0.58 -9.40
CA ALA A 231 -26.64 -0.06 -8.46
C ALA A 231 -27.30 0.95 -7.51
N PRO A 232 -26.94 0.93 -6.22
CA PRO A 232 -27.34 2.00 -5.32
C PRO A 232 -26.67 3.32 -5.73
N ALA A 233 -27.23 4.45 -5.31
CA ALA A 233 -26.69 5.77 -5.60
C ALA A 233 -25.27 6.02 -5.02
N ALA A 234 -24.83 5.18 -4.08
CA ALA A 234 -23.50 5.21 -3.47
C ALA A 234 -22.37 4.86 -4.45
N SER A 235 -21.12 5.13 -4.06
CA SER A 235 -19.93 4.66 -4.80
C SER A 235 -19.84 3.13 -4.75
N GLY A 236 -19.05 2.53 -5.64
CA GLY A 236 -18.92 1.08 -5.72
C GLY A 236 -17.85 0.67 -6.71
N THR A 237 -17.63 -0.64 -6.82
CA THR A 237 -16.67 -1.25 -7.73
C THR A 237 -17.33 -2.41 -8.44
N LEU A 238 -17.41 -2.34 -9.77
CA LEU A 238 -17.84 -3.44 -10.61
C LEU A 238 -16.65 -4.35 -10.91
N LEU A 239 -16.77 -5.62 -10.52
CA LEU A 239 -15.87 -6.70 -10.94
C LEU A 239 -16.50 -7.45 -12.11
N VAL A 240 -15.76 -7.60 -13.20
CA VAL A 240 -16.21 -8.34 -14.39
C VAL A 240 -15.25 -9.48 -14.68
N ALA A 241 -15.75 -10.70 -14.75
CA ALA A 241 -14.97 -11.90 -15.01
C ALA A 241 -15.63 -12.76 -16.10
N ALA A 242 -14.85 -13.23 -17.07
CA ALA A 242 -15.34 -14.15 -18.11
C ALA A 242 -14.29 -15.21 -18.41
N GLU A 243 -14.68 -16.44 -18.73
CA GLU A 243 -13.73 -17.52 -19.03
C GLU A 243 -12.74 -17.12 -20.13
N GLY A 244 -11.45 -17.38 -19.93
CA GLY A 244 -10.39 -17.02 -20.89
C GLY A 244 -9.84 -15.59 -20.80
N TYR A 245 -10.44 -14.72 -19.98
CA TYR A 245 -10.03 -13.32 -19.84
C TYR A 245 -9.44 -12.99 -18.45
N LEU A 246 -8.78 -11.86 -18.23
CA LEU A 246 -8.45 -11.39 -16.89
C LEU A 246 -9.64 -10.64 -16.28
N PRO A 247 -9.92 -10.76 -14.98
CA PRO A 247 -10.95 -9.96 -14.33
C PRO A 247 -10.65 -8.46 -14.49
N ALA A 248 -11.67 -7.67 -14.82
CA ALA A 248 -11.58 -6.21 -14.88
C ALA A 248 -12.28 -5.59 -13.68
N ARG A 249 -11.70 -4.49 -13.17
CA ARG A 249 -12.26 -3.67 -12.10
C ARG A 249 -12.63 -2.31 -12.68
N VAL A 250 -13.85 -1.86 -12.42
CA VAL A 250 -14.33 -0.54 -12.86
C VAL A 250 -15.02 0.16 -11.69
N ASP A 251 -14.62 1.39 -11.39
CA ASP A 251 -15.29 2.17 -10.36
C ASP A 251 -16.67 2.62 -10.85
N LEU A 252 -17.66 2.52 -9.97
CA LEU A 252 -19.06 2.77 -10.30
C LEU A 252 -19.30 4.22 -10.76
N ASP A 253 -18.52 5.16 -10.24
CA ASP A 253 -18.59 6.57 -10.68
C ASP A 253 -18.17 6.74 -12.14
N ALA A 254 -17.26 5.90 -12.64
CA ALA A 254 -16.92 5.85 -14.06
C ALA A 254 -18.01 5.21 -14.93
N LEU A 255 -18.98 4.51 -14.31
CA LEU A 255 -20.10 3.86 -14.98
C LEU A 255 -21.39 4.71 -14.95
N ARG A 256 -21.38 5.89 -14.32
CA ARG A 256 -22.52 6.81 -14.33
C ARG A 256 -22.69 7.43 -15.71
N GLY A 257 -23.49 6.78 -16.55
CA GLY A 257 -23.75 7.19 -17.93
C GLY A 257 -24.30 6.05 -18.77
N ALA A 258 -24.83 6.36 -19.95
CA ALA A 258 -25.24 5.34 -20.92
C ALA A 258 -24.04 4.91 -21.78
N GLY A 259 -23.92 3.61 -22.05
CA GLY A 259 -22.98 3.09 -23.06
C GLY A 259 -21.57 2.78 -22.55
N ASN A 260 -21.44 2.35 -21.29
CA ASN A 260 -20.14 1.96 -20.74
C ASN A 260 -19.58 0.72 -21.45
N VAL A 261 -18.27 0.71 -21.73
CA VAL A 261 -17.59 -0.44 -22.31
C VAL A 261 -16.56 -0.94 -21.31
N VAL A 262 -16.76 -2.16 -20.81
CA VAL A 262 -15.78 -2.85 -19.95
C VAL A 262 -14.92 -3.73 -20.84
N ARG A 263 -13.63 -3.38 -20.95
CA ARG A 263 -12.67 -4.13 -21.75
C ARG A 263 -11.98 -5.18 -20.89
N LEU A 264 -12.13 -6.44 -21.26
CA LEU A 264 -11.37 -7.54 -20.67
C LEU A 264 -10.10 -7.77 -21.46
N LEU A 265 -9.02 -8.15 -20.76
CA LEU A 265 -7.76 -8.53 -21.39
C LEU A 265 -7.69 -10.04 -21.51
N HIS A 266 -7.14 -10.55 -22.61
CA HIS A 266 -6.73 -11.96 -22.65
C HIS A 266 -5.58 -12.17 -21.65
N GLY A 267 -5.70 -13.18 -20.81
CA GLY A 267 -4.60 -13.53 -19.91
C GLY A 267 -4.63 -15.00 -19.59
N GLU A 268 -3.43 -15.54 -19.40
CA GLU A 268 -3.31 -16.91 -18.93
C GLU A 268 -3.73 -16.95 -17.46
N ARG A 269 -4.65 -17.86 -17.14
CA ARG A 269 -5.16 -18.06 -15.79
C ARG A 269 -4.50 -19.25 -15.15
N GLY A 270 -4.19 -19.17 -13.87
CA GLY A 270 -3.87 -20.31 -13.02
C GLY A 270 -4.94 -20.52 -11.94
N ALA A 271 -4.66 -21.47 -11.06
CA ALA A 271 -5.33 -21.59 -9.78
C ALA A 271 -4.30 -21.48 -8.66
N LEU A 272 -4.76 -21.06 -7.48
CA LEU A 272 -3.95 -21.03 -6.28
C LEU A 272 -4.70 -21.74 -5.17
N GLY A 273 -4.12 -22.83 -4.69
CA GLY A 273 -4.59 -23.58 -3.52
C GLY A 273 -3.63 -23.39 -2.35
N GLY A 274 -4.09 -23.73 -1.16
CA GLY A 274 -3.17 -23.85 -0.04
C GLY A 274 -3.83 -24.25 1.26
N VAL A 275 -3.00 -24.25 2.30
CA VAL A 275 -3.44 -24.44 3.69
C VAL A 275 -3.00 -23.28 4.55
N VAL A 276 -3.87 -22.86 5.45
CA VAL A 276 -3.54 -21.93 6.54
C VAL A 276 -3.27 -22.74 7.80
N VAL A 277 -2.12 -22.50 8.43
CA VAL A 277 -1.68 -23.18 9.65
C VAL A 277 -1.26 -22.17 10.72
N ASP A 278 -1.32 -22.56 12.00
CA ASP A 278 -0.78 -21.78 13.11
C ASP A 278 0.76 -21.94 13.28
N GLY A 279 1.30 -21.39 14.36
CA GLY A 279 2.71 -21.52 14.73
C GLY A 279 3.16 -22.95 15.03
N ASP A 280 2.22 -23.85 15.34
CA ASP A 280 2.42 -25.27 15.67
C ASP A 280 2.10 -26.21 14.48
N ASP A 281 1.96 -25.68 13.26
CA ASP A 281 1.56 -26.43 12.06
C ASP A 281 0.13 -27.02 12.10
N ARG A 282 -0.74 -26.56 12.99
CA ARG A 282 -2.13 -27.03 13.05
C ARG A 282 -2.98 -26.23 12.04
N PRO A 283 -3.85 -26.90 11.27
CA PRO A 283 -4.69 -26.22 10.29
C PRO A 283 -5.69 -25.28 10.98
N LEU A 284 -5.89 -24.10 10.39
CA LEU A 284 -6.84 -23.10 10.86
C LEU A 284 -8.04 -23.01 9.90
N GLY A 285 -9.18 -23.53 10.33
CA GLY A 285 -10.44 -23.46 9.58
C GLY A 285 -11.24 -22.19 9.82
N GLU A 286 -12.18 -21.92 8.92
CA GLU A 286 -13.08 -20.75 8.94
C GLU A 286 -12.35 -19.39 8.87
N VAL A 287 -11.08 -19.39 8.45
CA VAL A 287 -10.24 -18.22 8.30
C VAL A 287 -10.42 -17.63 6.91
N LEU A 288 -10.47 -16.30 6.82
CA LEU A 288 -10.58 -15.63 5.53
C LEU A 288 -9.20 -15.43 4.92
N VAL A 289 -9.03 -15.84 3.67
CA VAL A 289 -7.86 -15.57 2.84
C VAL A 289 -8.28 -14.59 1.76
N ARG A 290 -7.51 -13.51 1.63
CA ARG A 290 -7.64 -12.50 0.58
C ARG A 290 -6.48 -12.64 -0.38
N ALA A 291 -6.77 -12.76 -1.68
CA ALA A 291 -5.76 -12.75 -2.74
C ALA A 291 -5.87 -11.45 -3.51
N THR A 292 -4.81 -10.65 -3.57
CA THR A 292 -4.75 -9.37 -4.29
C THR A 292 -3.77 -9.46 -5.44
N SER A 293 -4.23 -9.15 -6.66
CA SER A 293 -3.36 -9.01 -7.83
C SER A 293 -2.87 -7.56 -7.97
N GLY A 294 -1.74 -7.36 -8.65
CA GLY A 294 -1.22 -6.02 -8.95
C GLY A 294 -2.19 -5.12 -9.73
N THR A 295 -3.24 -5.69 -10.33
CA THR A 295 -4.32 -4.97 -11.02
C THR A 295 -5.40 -4.40 -10.09
N GLY A 296 -5.23 -4.49 -8.76
CA GLY A 296 -6.10 -3.85 -7.77
C GLY A 296 -7.42 -4.58 -7.46
N GLY A 297 -7.65 -5.74 -8.07
CA GLY A 297 -8.73 -6.65 -7.69
C GLY A 297 -8.31 -7.53 -6.50
N PHE A 298 -9.28 -7.95 -5.69
CA PHE A 298 -9.06 -9.01 -4.71
C PHE A 298 -10.14 -10.08 -4.77
N LEU A 299 -9.76 -11.31 -4.46
CA LEU A 299 -10.66 -12.44 -4.25
C LEU A 299 -10.63 -12.84 -2.77
N LEU A 300 -11.73 -13.41 -2.28
CA LEU A 300 -11.84 -13.96 -0.93
C LEU A 300 -12.13 -15.45 -1.00
N ALA A 301 -11.48 -16.22 -0.12
CA ALA A 301 -11.78 -17.61 0.12
C ALA A 301 -11.78 -17.84 1.63
N GLN A 302 -12.75 -18.61 2.15
CA GLN A 302 -12.72 -19.04 3.54
C GLN A 302 -12.09 -20.44 3.62
N THR A 303 -11.25 -20.67 4.61
CA THR A 303 -10.64 -21.99 4.81
C THR A 303 -11.66 -23.00 5.32
N ASP A 304 -11.57 -24.23 4.85
CA ASP A 304 -12.36 -25.35 5.38
C ASP A 304 -11.85 -25.81 6.76
N THR A 305 -12.50 -26.82 7.37
CA THR A 305 -12.08 -27.37 8.68
C THR A 305 -10.67 -27.96 8.71
N PHE A 306 -10.04 -28.18 7.55
CA PHE A 306 -8.66 -28.62 7.39
C PHE A 306 -7.72 -27.47 7.01
N GLY A 307 -8.17 -26.23 7.14
CA GLY A 307 -7.42 -25.03 6.83
C GLY A 307 -7.21 -24.80 5.33
N ARG A 308 -7.88 -25.55 4.45
CA ARG A 308 -7.66 -25.47 3.00
C ARG A 308 -8.46 -24.34 2.38
N PHE A 309 -7.86 -23.63 1.44
CA PHE A 309 -8.52 -22.63 0.61
C PHE A 309 -8.15 -22.82 -0.85
N GLY A 310 -8.94 -22.22 -1.75
CA GLY A 310 -8.69 -22.26 -3.18
C GLY A 310 -9.21 -21.01 -3.89
N PHE A 311 -8.43 -20.53 -4.84
CA PHE A 311 -8.79 -19.49 -5.79
C PHE A 311 -8.65 -20.05 -7.20
N GLU A 312 -9.72 -20.01 -7.96
CA GLU A 312 -9.71 -20.39 -9.36
C GLU A 312 -9.58 -19.15 -10.24
N HIS A 313 -9.13 -19.34 -11.47
CA HIS A 313 -9.11 -18.31 -12.50
C HIS A 313 -8.29 -17.05 -12.16
N LEU A 314 -7.25 -17.19 -11.33
CA LEU A 314 -6.34 -16.10 -11.00
C LEU A 314 -5.48 -15.70 -12.22
N PRO A 315 -5.19 -14.42 -12.43
CA PRO A 315 -4.19 -14.01 -13.41
C PRO A 315 -2.85 -14.67 -13.08
N ALA A 316 -2.17 -15.21 -14.09
CA ALA A 316 -0.78 -15.62 -13.92
C ALA A 316 0.10 -14.42 -13.52
N GLY A 317 1.03 -14.63 -12.60
CA GLY A 317 1.89 -13.61 -12.03
C GLY A 317 1.90 -13.60 -10.50
N SER A 318 2.46 -12.53 -9.96
CA SER A 318 2.62 -12.33 -8.52
C SER A 318 1.29 -11.91 -7.87
N ILE A 319 0.86 -12.67 -6.87
CA ILE A 319 -0.34 -12.45 -6.06
C ILE A 319 0.07 -12.30 -4.60
N VAL A 320 -0.47 -11.29 -3.92
CA VAL A 320 -0.30 -11.12 -2.47
C VAL A 320 -1.47 -11.80 -1.77
N LEU A 321 -1.16 -12.77 -0.93
CA LEU A 321 -2.10 -13.47 -0.06
C LEU A 321 -2.07 -12.88 1.34
N GLN A 322 -3.23 -12.62 1.90
CA GLN A 322 -3.43 -12.05 3.23
C GLN A 322 -4.42 -12.92 4.01
N VAL A 323 -4.09 -13.27 5.24
CA VAL A 323 -4.93 -14.11 6.11
C VAL A 323 -5.56 -13.24 7.18
N HIS A 324 -6.89 -13.30 7.36
CA HIS A 324 -7.65 -12.51 8.31
C HIS A 324 -8.44 -13.41 9.27
N LEU A 325 -8.25 -13.21 10.59
CA LEU A 325 -9.01 -13.87 11.66
C LEU A 325 -10.18 -13.01 12.14
N GLY A 326 -10.92 -12.39 11.22
CA GLY A 326 -12.00 -11.45 11.55
C GLY A 326 -11.53 -10.05 11.94
N GLU A 327 -10.25 -9.73 11.70
CA GLU A 327 -9.65 -8.44 11.99
C GLU A 327 -9.29 -7.65 10.73
N VAL A 328 -9.15 -6.33 10.88
CA VAL A 328 -8.75 -5.41 9.79
C VAL A 328 -7.33 -5.73 9.31
N VAL A 329 -6.43 -6.07 10.24
CA VAL A 329 -5.02 -6.37 9.98
C VAL A 329 -4.86 -7.85 9.63
N PRO A 330 -4.21 -8.23 8.51
CA PRO A 330 -3.92 -9.61 8.23
C PRO A 330 -2.91 -10.14 9.26
N VAL A 331 -3.15 -11.36 9.72
CA VAL A 331 -2.30 -12.09 10.68
C VAL A 331 -1.15 -12.82 10.00
N ALA A 332 -1.21 -12.94 8.67
CA ALA A 332 -0.13 -13.44 7.82
C ALA A 332 -0.24 -12.82 6.43
N GLN A 333 0.90 -12.59 5.79
CA GLN A 333 0.98 -12.13 4.41
C GLN A 333 2.09 -12.89 3.68
N GLN A 334 1.81 -13.33 2.45
CA GLN A 334 2.78 -14.00 1.60
C GLN A 334 2.54 -13.66 0.13
N THR A 335 3.61 -13.44 -0.61
CA THR A 335 3.54 -13.34 -2.08
C THR A 335 3.69 -14.73 -2.69
N ALA A 336 2.84 -15.06 -3.66
CA ALA A 336 2.84 -16.31 -4.39
C ALA A 336 2.83 -16.05 -5.89
N GLU A 337 3.51 -16.90 -6.65
CA GLU A 337 3.52 -16.83 -8.11
C GLU A 337 2.48 -17.80 -8.68
N VAL A 338 1.42 -17.27 -9.29
CA VAL A 338 0.42 -18.05 -10.01
C VAL A 338 0.94 -18.35 -11.40
N ARG A 339 1.03 -19.64 -11.76
CA ARG A 339 1.44 -20.05 -13.09
C ARG A 339 0.23 -20.28 -13.99
N ALA A 340 0.36 -19.90 -15.25
CA ALA A 340 -0.60 -20.19 -16.28
C ALA A 340 -0.95 -21.68 -16.37
N ARG A 341 -2.24 -21.99 -16.30
CA ARG A 341 -2.85 -23.34 -16.46
C ARG A 341 -2.32 -24.38 -15.47
N ASP A 342 -1.82 -23.92 -14.33
CA ASP A 342 -1.27 -24.75 -13.26
C ASP A 342 -1.97 -24.40 -11.94
N VAL A 343 -1.82 -25.27 -10.94
CA VAL A 343 -2.26 -25.03 -9.58
C VAL A 343 -1.02 -24.74 -8.73
N THR A 344 -0.89 -23.50 -8.25
CA THR A 344 0.14 -23.15 -7.27
C THR A 344 -0.36 -23.50 -5.88
N GLU A 345 0.35 -24.37 -5.15
CA GLU A 345 0.06 -24.69 -3.75
C GLU A 345 0.95 -23.89 -2.80
N VAL A 346 0.36 -23.32 -1.74
CA VAL A 346 1.09 -22.56 -0.71
C VAL A 346 0.70 -23.00 0.71
N THR A 347 1.58 -22.70 1.67
CA THR A 347 1.28 -22.83 3.10
C THR A 347 1.40 -21.47 3.75
N LEU A 348 0.27 -20.91 4.18
CA LEU A 348 0.21 -19.64 4.88
C LEU A 348 0.31 -19.90 6.38
N ARG A 349 1.38 -19.40 7.01
CA ARG A 349 1.58 -19.56 8.46
C ARG A 349 1.13 -18.32 9.20
N VAL A 350 0.10 -18.48 10.02
CA VAL A 350 -0.33 -17.50 11.02
C VAL A 350 0.64 -17.56 12.19
N THR A 351 1.45 -16.52 12.33
CA THR A 351 2.30 -16.37 13.50
C THR A 351 1.52 -15.71 14.62
N GLN A 352 1.79 -16.11 15.87
CA GLN A 352 1.25 -15.40 17.02
C GLN A 352 1.69 -13.94 16.93
N ARG A 353 0.76 -13.00 17.08
CA ARG A 353 1.11 -11.58 17.10
C ARG A 353 1.98 -11.25 18.30
N GLY A 354 2.91 -10.32 18.10
CA GLY A 354 3.56 -9.65 19.22
C GLY A 354 2.70 -8.48 19.70
N VAL A 355 3.08 -7.92 20.85
CA VAL A 355 2.50 -6.68 21.38
C VAL A 355 3.49 -5.56 21.11
N PHE A 356 3.08 -4.55 20.36
CA PHE A 356 3.77 -3.28 20.29
C PHE A 356 3.29 -2.43 21.45
N ALA A 357 4.20 -2.05 22.35
CA ALA A 357 3.90 -1.23 23.52
C ALA A 357 4.79 0.01 23.51
N LEU A 358 4.19 1.19 23.29
CA LEU A 358 4.89 2.46 23.27
C LEU A 358 4.54 3.27 24.52
N ARG A 359 5.55 3.63 25.30
CA ARG A 359 5.42 4.62 26.36
C ARG A 359 5.84 5.99 25.86
N VAL A 360 4.95 6.97 25.98
CA VAL A 360 5.18 8.37 25.63
C VAL A 360 5.31 9.19 26.91
N THR A 361 6.41 9.92 27.04
CA THR A 361 6.68 10.79 28.18
C THR A 361 7.11 12.18 27.72
N GLU A 362 6.98 13.17 28.60
CA GLU A 362 7.62 14.48 28.50
C GLU A 362 8.53 14.62 29.73
N GLY A 363 9.83 14.36 29.53
CA GLY A 363 10.74 14.05 30.61
C GLY A 363 10.29 12.77 31.35
N ASP A 364 10.09 12.88 32.66
CA ASP A 364 9.60 11.77 33.50
C ASP A 364 8.07 11.64 33.56
N ALA A 365 7.32 12.64 33.08
CA ALA A 365 5.87 12.66 33.15
C ALA A 365 5.24 11.88 31.99
N PRO A 366 4.24 11.00 32.23
CA PRO A 366 3.52 10.34 31.15
C PRO A 366 2.67 11.33 30.35
N VAL A 367 2.68 11.21 29.02
CA VAL A 367 1.81 12.02 28.15
C VAL A 367 0.53 11.24 27.89
N VAL A 368 -0.57 11.70 28.50
CA VAL A 368 -1.91 11.11 28.35
C VAL A 368 -2.60 11.70 27.13
N GLY A 369 -3.32 10.89 26.35
CA GLY A 369 -4.11 11.38 25.22
C GLY A 369 -3.31 11.65 23.94
N ALA A 370 -2.02 11.31 23.88
CA ALA A 370 -1.21 11.43 22.68
C ALA A 370 -1.77 10.52 21.57
N LYS A 371 -1.92 11.06 20.36
CA LYS A 371 -2.42 10.28 19.21
C LYS A 371 -1.26 9.52 18.59
N VAL A 372 -1.32 8.20 18.60
CA VAL A 372 -0.27 7.32 18.09
C VAL A 372 -0.76 6.63 16.82
N LYS A 373 -0.07 6.82 15.70
CA LYS A 373 -0.27 6.05 14.48
C LYS A 373 0.91 5.09 14.27
N VAL A 374 0.66 3.79 14.29
CA VAL A 374 1.69 2.76 14.01
C VAL A 374 1.55 2.32 12.56
N SER A 375 2.68 2.16 11.86
CA SER A 375 2.72 1.78 10.44
C SER A 375 3.91 0.86 10.15
N ASP A 376 3.77 -0.02 9.15
CA ASP A 376 4.87 -0.88 8.67
C ASP A 376 6.03 -0.03 8.10
N SER A 377 7.25 -0.32 8.52
CA SER A 377 8.49 0.35 8.08
C SER A 377 8.79 0.24 6.58
N GLY A 378 8.27 -0.78 5.90
CA GLY A 378 8.37 -0.95 4.44
C GLY A 378 7.45 -0.03 3.66
N VAL A 379 6.42 0.54 4.29
CA VAL A 379 5.49 1.47 3.63
C VAL A 379 6.05 2.88 3.76
N THR A 380 6.70 3.33 2.68
CA THR A 380 7.16 4.72 2.60
C THR A 380 5.96 5.68 2.61
N ARG A 381 6.16 6.90 3.11
CA ARG A 381 5.16 8.00 3.10
C ARG A 381 4.58 8.37 1.72
N PHE A 382 5.13 7.80 0.64
CA PHE A 382 4.70 8.01 -0.74
C PHE A 382 3.99 6.79 -1.34
N GLY A 383 3.93 5.65 -0.61
CA GLY A 383 3.03 4.57 -0.94
C GLY A 383 1.59 4.99 -0.61
N GLN A 384 0.63 4.60 -1.44
CA GLN A 384 -0.79 4.86 -1.17
C GLN A 384 -1.14 4.33 0.23
N PHE A 385 -1.44 5.26 1.15
CA PHE A 385 -1.73 4.98 2.57
C PHE A 385 -2.95 4.07 2.78
N GLU A 386 -3.78 3.91 1.76
CA GLU A 386 -5.08 3.23 1.85
C GLU A 386 -4.98 1.70 1.98
N ALA A 387 -3.78 1.12 1.85
CA ALA A 387 -3.60 -0.35 1.88
C ALA A 387 -2.65 -0.85 2.97
N ASN A 388 -2.15 -0.01 3.88
CA ASN A 388 -1.33 -0.54 4.97
C ASN A 388 -2.23 -1.11 6.05
N ALA A 389 -2.42 -2.42 6.02
CA ALA A 389 -3.20 -3.08 7.04
C ALA A 389 -2.59 -2.96 8.44
N ALA A 390 -1.35 -2.48 8.60
CA ALA A 390 -0.75 -2.17 9.89
C ALA A 390 -1.06 -0.76 10.43
N ASP A 391 -1.83 0.08 9.73
CA ASP A 391 -2.17 1.44 10.18
C ASP A 391 -3.10 1.42 11.41
N GLN A 392 -2.52 1.22 12.59
CA GLN A 392 -3.21 1.26 13.87
C GLN A 392 -3.20 2.68 14.42
N GLN A 393 -4.38 3.19 14.79
CA GLN A 393 -4.50 4.45 15.53
C GLN A 393 -4.83 4.15 16.99
N LEU A 394 -4.02 4.67 17.88
CA LEU A 394 -4.08 4.45 19.32
C LEU A 394 -4.05 5.81 20.02
N VAL A 395 -4.46 5.82 21.28
CA VAL A 395 -4.34 6.96 22.18
C VAL A 395 -3.62 6.48 23.43
N THR A 396 -2.67 7.25 23.95
CA THR A 396 -1.97 6.88 25.18
C THR A 396 -2.90 6.94 26.40
N ASP A 397 -2.79 5.92 27.25
CA ASP A 397 -3.52 5.80 28.52
C ASP A 397 -2.99 6.76 29.61
N ALA A 398 -3.54 6.66 30.83
CA ALA A 398 -3.18 7.52 31.96
C ALA A 398 -1.70 7.38 32.38
N GLU A 399 -1.08 6.25 32.05
CA GLU A 399 0.32 5.94 32.30
C GLU A 399 1.22 6.27 31.09
N GLY A 400 0.65 6.86 30.04
CA GLY A 400 1.34 7.28 28.83
C GLY A 400 1.58 6.14 27.83
N TRP A 401 0.89 5.01 27.95
CA TRP A 401 1.09 3.85 27.09
C TRP A 401 0.07 3.74 25.97
N ALA A 402 0.54 3.42 24.78
CA ALA A 402 -0.26 2.91 23.66
C ALA A 402 0.15 1.47 23.36
N ARG A 403 -0.82 0.55 23.23
CA ARG A 403 -0.55 -0.88 22.97
C ARG A 403 -1.41 -1.42 21.86
N CYS A 404 -0.84 -2.22 20.98
CA CYS A 404 -1.59 -2.97 19.96
C CYS A 404 -0.92 -4.30 19.63
N ALA A 405 -1.71 -5.29 19.20
CA ALA A 405 -1.19 -6.56 18.72
C ALA A 405 -0.84 -6.46 17.22
N LEU A 406 0.42 -6.72 16.86
CA LEU A 406 0.92 -6.61 15.49
C LEU A 406 1.59 -7.93 15.03
N PRO A 407 1.55 -8.25 13.73
CA PRO A 407 2.40 -9.29 13.15
C PRO A 407 3.89 -9.04 13.44
N ALA A 408 4.72 -10.08 13.38
CA ALA A 408 6.16 -9.89 13.47
C ALA A 408 6.67 -9.03 12.30
N GLY A 409 7.49 -8.01 12.56
CA GLY A 409 7.90 -7.06 11.54
C GLY A 409 8.55 -5.79 12.11
N GLY A 410 9.06 -4.95 11.21
CA GLY A 410 9.56 -3.62 11.53
C GLY A 410 8.45 -2.59 11.43
N TYR A 411 8.29 -1.76 12.45
CA TYR A 411 7.25 -0.75 12.53
C TYR A 411 7.83 0.59 12.96
N TYR A 412 7.16 1.67 12.57
CA TYR A 412 7.35 2.99 13.16
C TYR A 412 6.04 3.48 13.77
N ALA A 413 6.14 4.20 14.88
CA ALA A 413 5.04 4.95 15.45
C ALA A 413 5.26 6.44 15.23
N ARG A 414 4.23 7.12 14.73
CA ARG A 414 4.09 8.58 14.73
C ARG A 414 3.23 8.99 15.90
N VAL A 415 3.74 9.88 16.75
CA VAL A 415 3.06 10.35 17.95
C VAL A 415 2.82 11.84 17.81
N ASN A 416 1.55 12.24 17.83
CA ASN A 416 1.14 13.64 17.82
C ASN A 416 0.76 14.08 19.25
N VAL A 417 1.45 15.11 19.76
CA VAL A 417 1.22 15.74 21.06
C VAL A 417 1.14 17.25 20.84
N ASP A 418 0.03 17.87 21.21
CA ASP A 418 -0.20 19.32 21.08
C ASP A 418 0.12 19.90 19.70
N GLY A 419 -0.14 19.12 18.64
CA GLY A 419 0.14 19.49 17.25
C GLY A 419 1.58 19.23 16.80
N GLY A 420 2.50 18.88 17.70
CA GLY A 420 3.85 18.43 17.37
C GLY A 420 3.90 16.93 17.09
N ASP A 421 4.67 16.52 16.08
CA ASP A 421 4.84 15.12 15.72
C ASP A 421 6.24 14.58 16.04
N HIS A 422 6.26 13.34 16.52
CA HIS A 422 7.44 12.61 16.96
C HIS A 422 7.43 11.20 16.37
N THR A 423 8.60 10.57 16.22
CA THR A 423 8.66 9.19 15.72
C THR A 423 9.61 8.29 16.47
N VAL A 424 9.27 7.01 16.53
CA VAL A 424 10.11 5.94 17.06
C VAL A 424 9.90 4.65 16.27
N GLY A 425 10.99 3.95 15.97
CA GLY A 425 10.99 2.67 15.27
C GLY A 425 11.23 1.49 16.21
N GLY A 426 10.70 0.32 15.87
CA GLY A 426 10.95 -0.92 16.59
C GLY A 426 10.59 -2.16 15.80
N THR A 427 11.11 -3.31 16.23
CA THR A 427 10.77 -4.62 15.64
C THR A 427 9.88 -5.39 16.60
N VAL A 428 8.69 -5.77 16.14
CA VAL A 428 7.79 -6.67 16.87
C VAL A 428 8.18 -8.11 16.52
N ARG A 429 8.33 -8.96 17.55
CA ARG A 429 8.52 -10.41 17.38
C ARG A 429 7.25 -11.16 17.71
N ALA A 430 7.05 -12.30 17.05
CA ALA A 430 5.87 -13.13 17.26
C ALA A 430 5.75 -13.58 18.72
N GLY A 431 4.59 -13.36 19.35
CA GLY A 431 4.30 -13.74 20.73
C GLY A 431 5.03 -12.95 21.82
N GLU A 432 5.87 -11.97 21.47
CA GLU A 432 6.63 -11.15 22.43
C GLU A 432 6.01 -9.75 22.59
N THR A 433 6.29 -9.09 23.72
CA THR A 433 6.02 -7.64 23.88
C THR A 433 7.28 -6.86 23.55
N THR A 434 7.20 -6.00 22.53
CA THR A 434 8.22 -5.01 22.21
C THR A 434 7.86 -3.70 22.90
N GLU A 435 8.62 -3.34 23.93
CA GLU A 435 8.48 -2.06 24.62
C GLU A 435 9.40 -1.01 23.98
N LEU A 436 8.80 0.12 23.62
CA LEU A 436 9.48 1.32 23.12
C LEU A 436 9.20 2.47 24.08
N ALA A 437 10.17 3.38 24.21
CA ALA A 437 10.02 4.61 24.97
C ALA A 437 10.30 5.81 24.05
N LEU A 438 9.45 6.82 24.14
CA LEU A 438 9.58 8.08 23.43
C LEU A 438 9.39 9.22 24.42
N ASP A 439 10.46 9.99 24.64
CA ASP A 439 10.39 11.26 25.35
C ASP A 439 10.19 12.38 24.31
N VAL A 440 9.04 13.05 24.33
CA VAL A 440 8.70 14.12 23.38
C VAL A 440 9.45 15.42 23.67
N SER A 441 10.03 15.57 24.86
CA SER A 441 10.92 16.68 25.18
C SER A 441 12.33 16.48 24.64
N ASP A 442 12.69 15.25 24.24
CA ASP A 442 14.01 14.93 23.73
C ASP A 442 14.21 15.53 22.34
N ARG A 443 15.19 16.43 22.26
CA ARG A 443 15.59 17.13 21.05
C ARG A 443 16.98 16.70 20.65
N ARG A 444 17.20 16.54 19.35
CA ARG A 444 18.51 16.21 18.79
C ARG A 444 19.03 17.29 17.86
N ALA A 445 20.34 17.32 17.71
CA ALA A 445 20.98 17.96 16.58
C ALA A 445 21.17 16.94 15.45
N LEU A 446 21.06 17.40 14.21
CA LEU A 446 21.41 16.63 13.01
C LEU A 446 22.44 17.41 12.22
N GLN A 447 23.61 16.79 12.03
CA GLN A 447 24.67 17.31 11.18
C GLN A 447 24.71 16.55 9.86
N VAL A 448 24.62 17.27 8.74
CA VAL A 448 24.72 16.70 7.39
C VAL A 448 26.01 17.20 6.76
N LYS A 449 26.96 16.29 6.52
CA LYS A 449 28.21 16.57 5.82
C LYS A 449 28.08 16.17 4.35
N VAL A 450 28.24 17.15 3.48
CA VAL A 450 28.16 16.98 2.03
C VAL A 450 29.54 17.13 1.41
N THR A 451 29.97 16.10 0.69
CA THR A 451 31.26 16.08 -0.04
C THR A 451 31.07 15.74 -1.50
N ASP A 452 31.99 16.14 -2.37
CA ASP A 452 32.04 15.68 -3.76
C ASP A 452 32.64 14.25 -3.84
N PRO A 453 32.69 13.61 -5.02
CA PRO A 453 33.31 12.28 -5.18
C PRO A 453 34.80 12.22 -4.85
N ALA A 454 35.50 13.36 -4.86
CA ALA A 454 36.90 13.45 -4.44
C ALA A 454 37.06 13.65 -2.92
N GLY A 455 35.95 13.76 -2.19
CA GLY A 455 35.92 13.97 -0.74
C GLY A 455 36.05 15.44 -0.33
N ASN A 456 36.05 16.39 -1.26
CA ASN A 456 36.09 17.81 -0.93
C ASN A 456 34.73 18.28 -0.41
N PRO A 457 34.69 19.22 0.55
CA PRO A 457 33.43 19.77 1.05
C PRO A 457 32.67 20.55 -0.02
N VAL A 458 31.34 20.43 -0.06
CA VAL A 458 30.49 21.15 -1.02
C VAL A 458 29.67 22.23 -0.30
N PRO A 459 30.06 23.52 -0.39
CA PRO A 459 29.34 24.61 0.26
C PRO A 459 28.05 25.00 -0.48
N GLY A 460 27.12 25.62 0.25
CA GLY A 460 25.92 26.25 -0.30
C GLY A 460 24.80 25.30 -0.72
N VAL A 461 24.92 24.00 -0.46
CA VAL A 461 23.84 23.02 -0.68
C VAL A 461 22.70 23.38 0.25
N PHE A 462 21.55 23.77 -0.31
CA PHE A 462 20.33 23.97 0.45
C PHE A 462 19.88 22.63 1.01
N MET A 463 19.36 22.65 2.23
CA MET A 463 18.73 21.48 2.80
C MET A 463 17.56 21.89 3.65
N ASP A 464 16.53 21.07 3.62
CA ASP A 464 15.46 21.09 4.60
C ASP A 464 15.30 19.70 5.21
N VAL A 465 14.67 19.65 6.38
CA VAL A 465 14.37 18.41 7.07
C VAL A 465 12.86 18.26 7.13
N SER A 466 12.39 17.22 6.43
CA SER A 466 11.06 16.72 6.61
C SER A 466 11.06 15.67 7.71
N LEU A 467 10.28 15.92 8.74
CA LEU A 467 9.89 14.95 9.75
C LEU A 467 8.40 14.66 9.55
N PRO A 468 7.92 13.44 9.86
CA PRO A 468 6.49 13.17 9.84
C PRO A 468 5.75 14.23 10.65
N GLY A 469 4.79 14.91 10.02
CA GLY A 469 3.93 15.89 10.69
C GLY A 469 4.42 17.32 10.80
N ILE A 470 5.60 17.62 10.27
CA ILE A 470 5.96 19.01 9.99
C ILE A 470 5.36 19.37 8.63
N ASP A 471 4.48 20.38 8.61
CA ASP A 471 3.98 20.96 7.37
C ASP A 471 5.13 21.50 6.53
N TRP A 472 4.98 21.45 5.21
CA TRP A 472 6.07 21.86 4.31
C TRP A 472 6.50 23.31 4.52
N SER A 473 5.57 24.18 4.92
CA SER A 473 5.87 25.58 5.29
C SER A 473 6.83 25.72 6.47
N ASP A 474 6.90 24.72 7.34
CA ASP A 474 7.56 24.79 8.64
C ASP A 474 8.79 23.87 8.74
N MET A 475 9.21 23.28 7.61
CA MET A 475 10.42 22.45 7.57
C MET A 475 11.65 23.27 7.95
N PRO A 476 12.40 22.88 9.00
CA PRO A 476 13.68 23.50 9.29
C PRO A 476 14.58 23.42 8.06
N SER A 477 15.22 24.54 7.71
CA SER A 477 16.12 24.60 6.56
C SER A 477 17.45 25.26 6.91
N THR A 478 18.50 24.85 6.20
CA THR A 478 19.84 25.41 6.33
C THR A 478 20.61 25.28 5.01
N ARG A 479 21.86 25.74 4.99
CA ARG A 479 22.79 25.54 3.88
C ARG A 479 24.11 25.00 4.40
N THR A 480 24.78 24.18 3.61
CA THR A 480 26.15 23.76 3.96
C THR A 480 27.11 24.95 4.02
N ASP A 481 27.94 24.98 5.05
CA ASP A 481 29.02 25.95 5.22
C ASP A 481 30.24 25.65 4.32
N ALA A 482 31.35 26.38 4.51
CA ALA A 482 32.59 26.19 3.76
C ALA A 482 33.23 24.80 3.96
N GLN A 483 32.88 24.10 5.04
CA GLN A 483 33.29 22.74 5.37
C GLN A 483 32.29 21.69 4.85
N GLY A 484 31.28 22.12 4.09
CA GLY A 484 30.26 21.24 3.55
C GLY A 484 29.27 20.76 4.61
N ILE A 485 29.15 21.45 5.74
CA ILE A 485 28.34 21.01 6.87
C ILE A 485 27.08 21.86 6.98
N GLY A 486 25.92 21.22 6.97
CA GLY A 486 24.66 21.82 7.41
C GLY A 486 24.27 21.26 8.78
N ARG A 487 23.69 22.10 9.64
CA ARG A 487 23.23 21.72 10.98
C ARG A 487 21.77 22.09 11.17
N PHE A 488 21.03 21.16 11.73
CA PHE A 488 19.69 21.37 12.26
C PHE A 488 19.74 21.16 13.75
N GLU A 489 19.29 22.15 14.50
CA GLU A 489 19.22 22.10 15.95
C GLU A 489 17.78 21.86 16.39
N GLN A 490 17.58 21.31 17.58
CA GLN A 490 16.27 21.16 18.21
C GLN A 490 15.26 20.31 17.41
N LEU A 491 15.73 19.37 16.59
CA LEU A 491 14.84 18.46 15.88
C LEU A 491 14.19 17.49 16.88
N PRO A 492 12.89 17.16 16.73
CA PRO A 492 12.32 15.98 17.34
C PRO A 492 13.19 14.74 17.07
N ARG A 493 13.29 13.84 18.06
CA ARG A 493 13.88 12.52 17.82
C ARG A 493 13.07 11.71 16.80
N GLY A 494 13.77 10.83 16.10
CA GLY A 494 13.20 9.86 15.16
C GLY A 494 13.85 9.89 13.78
N LEU A 495 13.14 9.38 12.78
CA LEU A 495 13.63 9.30 11.41
C LEU A 495 13.48 10.66 10.72
N ALA A 496 14.61 11.32 10.41
CA ALA A 496 14.60 12.54 9.60
C ALA A 496 14.78 12.19 8.13
N GLU A 497 13.99 12.82 7.27
CA GLU A 497 14.18 12.84 5.82
C GLU A 497 14.76 14.20 5.43
N VAL A 498 16.03 14.24 5.05
CA VAL A 498 16.71 15.46 4.62
C VAL A 498 16.58 15.57 3.10
N HIS A 499 16.00 16.66 2.61
CA HIS A 499 16.07 17.00 1.18
C HIS A 499 17.26 17.91 0.95
N LEU A 500 18.08 17.62 -0.06
CA LEU A 500 19.28 18.39 -0.39
C LEU A 500 19.14 18.97 -1.80
N GLY A 501 19.22 20.29 -1.92
CA GLY A 501 19.02 21.05 -3.15
C GLY A 501 20.24 21.88 -3.55
N ARG A 502 20.73 21.74 -4.80
CA ARG A 502 21.73 22.66 -5.38
C ARG A 502 21.61 22.67 -6.91
N GLY A 503 21.57 23.87 -7.50
CA GLY A 503 21.50 24.04 -8.97
C GLY A 503 20.24 23.42 -9.60
N GLY A 504 19.09 23.47 -8.93
CA GLY A 504 17.85 22.86 -9.41
C GLY A 504 17.77 21.34 -9.27
N LEU A 505 18.83 20.69 -8.78
CA LEU A 505 18.84 19.26 -8.46
C LEU A 505 18.47 19.05 -7.01
N TRP A 506 17.60 18.07 -6.76
CA TRP A 506 17.19 17.64 -5.43
C TRP A 506 17.60 16.19 -5.18
N ARG A 507 17.98 15.90 -3.93
CA ARG A 507 18.34 14.59 -3.40
C ARG A 507 17.65 14.39 -2.07
N MET A 508 17.58 13.15 -1.60
CA MET A 508 16.95 12.81 -0.35
C MET A 508 17.79 11.76 0.38
N VAL A 509 17.97 11.93 1.68
CA VAL A 509 18.57 10.93 2.56
C VAL A 509 17.74 10.81 3.82
N ARG A 510 17.65 9.59 4.37
CA ARG A 510 16.92 9.33 5.62
C ARG A 510 17.89 8.86 6.69
N SER A 511 17.73 9.37 7.91
CA SER A 511 18.60 8.97 9.02
C SER A 511 17.97 9.19 10.40
N GLU A 512 18.24 8.23 11.28
CA GLU A 512 18.05 8.36 12.72
C GLU A 512 19.35 8.78 13.46
N ALA A 513 20.48 8.81 12.75
CA ALA A 513 21.76 9.21 13.29
C ALA A 513 21.88 10.73 13.45
N GLU A 514 22.72 11.16 14.39
CA GLU A 514 23.06 12.57 14.61
C GLU A 514 24.00 13.13 13.53
N GLU A 515 24.73 12.28 12.80
CA GLU A 515 25.57 12.66 11.66
C GLU A 515 25.19 11.85 10.42
N VAL A 516 25.02 12.56 9.30
CA VAL A 516 24.80 11.98 7.97
C VAL A 516 25.90 12.45 7.04
N ARG A 517 26.43 11.52 6.23
CA ARG A 517 27.37 11.84 5.16
C ARG A 517 26.70 11.60 3.82
N PHE A 518 26.79 12.60 2.94
CA PHE A 518 26.20 12.57 1.63
C PHE A 518 27.25 12.95 0.58
N THR A 519 27.32 12.17 -0.50
CA THR A 519 28.21 12.47 -1.62
C THR A 519 27.42 13.21 -2.71
N TRP A 520 27.63 14.51 -2.84
CA TRP A 520 27.00 15.33 -3.87
C TRP A 520 27.68 15.15 -5.22
N THR A 521 26.89 14.77 -6.21
CA THR A 521 27.31 14.80 -7.61
C THR A 521 26.60 15.94 -8.35
N GLU A 522 27.38 16.75 -9.06
CA GLU A 522 26.86 17.79 -9.96
C GLU A 522 25.93 17.15 -11.01
N GLY A 523 25.03 17.95 -11.57
CA GLY A 523 24.17 17.48 -12.66
C GLY A 523 24.97 17.19 -13.91
N ASP A 524 24.49 16.23 -14.70
CA ASP A 524 25.09 15.89 -15.96
C ASP A 524 24.01 15.62 -17.03
N GLN A 525 24.43 15.57 -18.28
CA GLN A 525 23.61 15.18 -19.41
C GLN A 525 23.86 13.71 -19.75
N LEU A 526 22.80 12.91 -19.73
CA LEU A 526 22.78 11.57 -20.32
C LEU A 526 21.94 11.63 -21.58
N ARG A 527 22.50 11.22 -22.72
CA ARG A 527 21.69 11.05 -23.94
C ARG A 527 21.29 9.59 -24.10
N LEU A 528 20.00 9.34 -24.22
CA LEU A 528 19.46 8.03 -24.56
C LEU A 528 19.02 8.03 -26.02
N ARG A 529 19.49 7.05 -26.81
CA ARG A 529 19.10 6.88 -28.20
C ARG A 529 18.86 5.42 -28.58
N GLY A 530 17.63 5.03 -28.82
CA GLY A 530 17.36 3.64 -29.19
C GLY A 530 15.94 3.43 -29.70
N ARG A 531 15.56 2.16 -29.83
CA ARG A 531 14.21 1.75 -30.17
C ARG A 531 13.54 1.05 -29.00
N VAL A 532 12.29 1.40 -28.76
CA VAL A 532 11.45 0.85 -27.70
C VAL A 532 10.18 0.28 -28.33
N GLY A 533 9.98 -1.02 -28.20
CA GLY A 533 8.82 -1.71 -28.73
C GLY A 533 7.53 -1.41 -27.95
N GLN A 534 6.44 -1.17 -28.70
CA GLN A 534 5.05 -1.17 -28.20
C GLN A 534 4.76 -0.22 -27.02
N ALA A 535 5.36 0.97 -27.01
CA ALA A 535 4.99 2.04 -26.08
C ALA A 535 4.96 3.39 -26.80
N SER A 536 4.09 4.30 -26.38
CA SER A 536 4.10 5.72 -26.81
C SER A 536 4.89 6.62 -25.84
N GLN A 537 5.13 6.12 -24.62
CA GLN A 537 5.86 6.81 -23.55
C GLN A 537 6.56 5.77 -22.68
N VAL A 538 7.68 6.15 -22.07
CA VAL A 538 8.37 5.38 -21.05
C VAL A 538 8.84 6.27 -19.91
N LEU A 539 9.11 5.67 -18.76
CA LEU A 539 9.87 6.30 -17.70
C LEU A 539 11.32 5.85 -17.79
N ALA A 540 12.24 6.76 -18.09
CA ALA A 540 13.67 6.50 -17.95
C ALA A 540 14.05 6.73 -16.48
N VAL A 541 14.57 5.70 -15.82
CA VAL A 541 14.96 5.74 -14.42
C VAL A 541 16.47 5.58 -14.33
N THR A 542 17.15 6.58 -13.79
CA THR A 542 18.57 6.47 -13.47
C THR A 542 18.75 6.19 -11.98
N VAL A 543 19.61 5.23 -11.65
CA VAL A 543 19.79 4.71 -10.30
C VAL A 543 21.26 4.81 -9.91
N LEU A 544 21.53 5.63 -8.90
CA LEU A 544 22.74 5.65 -8.10
C LEU A 544 22.52 4.81 -6.82
N PRO A 545 23.58 4.47 -6.06
CA PRO A 545 23.46 3.73 -4.80
C PRO A 545 22.49 4.36 -3.79
N ASP A 546 22.32 5.67 -3.84
CA ASP A 546 21.59 6.48 -2.86
C ASP A 546 20.44 7.30 -3.46
N VAL A 547 20.26 7.31 -4.78
CA VAL A 547 19.17 8.06 -5.42
C VAL A 547 18.68 7.39 -6.70
N ALA A 548 17.37 7.42 -6.93
CA ALA A 548 16.76 7.15 -8.22
C ALA A 548 16.11 8.43 -8.77
N LYS A 549 16.36 8.76 -10.04
CA LYS A 549 15.69 9.86 -10.74
C LYS A 549 14.86 9.31 -11.88
N MET A 550 13.61 9.75 -11.96
CA MET A 550 12.66 9.32 -12.98
C MET A 550 12.41 10.46 -13.98
N HIS A 551 12.45 10.14 -15.26
CA HIS A 551 12.18 11.05 -16.37
C HIS A 551 11.07 10.45 -17.21
N ARG A 552 9.99 11.21 -17.44
CA ARG A 552 9.01 10.84 -18.47
C ARG A 552 9.59 11.20 -19.83
N VAL A 553 9.69 10.21 -20.70
CA VAL A 553 10.24 10.36 -22.05
C VAL A 553 9.19 9.94 -23.06
N GLU A 554 8.86 10.87 -23.97
CA GLU A 554 7.97 10.60 -25.10
C GLU A 554 8.76 9.95 -26.24
N LEU A 555 8.11 9.02 -26.93
CA LEU A 555 8.69 8.30 -28.06
C LEU A 555 8.21 8.92 -29.38
N GLN A 556 9.12 9.05 -30.35
CA GLN A 556 8.77 9.42 -31.72
C GLN A 556 8.56 8.16 -32.55
N GLY A 557 7.33 7.64 -32.54
CA GLY A 557 7.06 6.29 -33.02
C GLY A 557 7.62 5.26 -32.05
N ASP A 558 8.53 4.40 -32.51
CA ASP A 558 9.29 3.45 -31.69
C ASP A 558 10.67 4.00 -31.27
N VAL A 559 11.01 5.24 -31.63
CA VAL A 559 12.34 5.81 -31.39
C VAL A 559 12.35 6.67 -30.13
N LEU A 560 13.33 6.37 -29.25
CA LEU A 560 13.71 7.20 -28.11
C LEU A 560 14.97 7.99 -28.50
N ASP A 561 14.91 9.32 -28.48
CA ASP A 561 16.09 10.21 -28.53
C ASP A 561 15.84 11.37 -27.55
N ALA A 562 16.41 11.26 -26.36
CA ALA A 562 16.15 12.20 -25.28
C ALA A 562 17.44 12.54 -24.51
N PRO A 563 17.73 13.84 -24.32
CA PRO A 563 18.67 14.28 -23.30
C PRO A 563 17.98 14.22 -21.93
N LEU A 564 18.69 13.70 -20.93
CA LEU A 564 18.24 13.59 -19.57
C LEU A 564 19.19 14.34 -18.63
N ASP A 565 18.63 15.25 -17.83
CA ASP A 565 19.34 15.87 -16.71
C ASP A 565 19.49 14.86 -15.57
N VAL A 566 20.63 14.22 -15.44
CA VAL A 566 20.84 13.14 -14.47
C VAL A 566 21.74 13.59 -13.32
N PRO A 567 21.65 12.95 -12.15
CA PRO A 567 22.73 13.01 -11.18
C PRO A 567 24.05 12.58 -11.82
N GLY A 568 25.14 13.26 -11.48
CA GLY A 568 26.45 12.81 -11.89
C GLY A 568 26.85 11.49 -11.22
N GLY A 569 27.82 10.79 -11.82
CA GLY A 569 28.38 9.54 -11.31
C GLY A 569 28.07 8.35 -12.22
N ARG A 570 28.54 7.17 -11.81
CA ARG A 570 28.23 5.92 -12.49
C ARG A 570 26.86 5.43 -12.03
N GLN A 571 25.91 5.36 -12.95
CA GLN A 571 24.52 5.05 -12.63
C GLN A 571 23.97 3.96 -13.55
N GLY A 572 23.13 3.10 -12.98
CA GLY A 572 22.32 2.17 -13.75
C GLY A 572 21.18 2.91 -14.45
N VAL A 573 20.89 2.54 -15.69
CA VAL A 573 19.78 3.14 -16.45
C VAL A 573 18.76 2.07 -16.76
N PHE A 574 17.52 2.33 -16.38
CA PHE A 574 16.37 1.47 -16.63
C PHE A 574 15.34 2.20 -17.49
N LEU A 575 14.65 1.46 -18.36
CA LEU A 575 13.38 1.91 -18.92
C LEU A 575 12.26 1.17 -18.20
N VAL A 576 11.25 1.91 -17.77
CA VAL A 576 10.06 1.39 -17.09
C VAL A 576 8.85 1.69 -17.99
N PRO A 577 8.09 0.67 -18.40
CA PRO A 577 6.89 0.85 -19.20
C PRO A 577 5.75 1.47 -18.35
N PRO A 578 4.81 2.20 -18.98
CA PRO A 578 3.63 2.70 -18.27
C PRO A 578 2.64 1.57 -17.92
N ASP A 579 2.71 0.43 -18.60
CA ASP A 579 1.88 -0.74 -18.35
C ASP A 579 2.46 -1.56 -17.17
N GLN A 580 1.66 -1.71 -16.11
CA GLN A 580 2.02 -2.43 -14.90
C GLN A 580 2.23 -3.95 -15.12
N GLY A 581 1.77 -4.51 -16.24
CA GLY A 581 1.99 -5.90 -16.61
C GLY A 581 3.39 -6.19 -17.19
N LEU A 582 4.18 -5.15 -17.46
CA LEU A 582 5.47 -5.24 -18.13
C LEU A 582 6.63 -4.90 -17.16
N ALA A 583 7.74 -5.62 -17.29
CA ALA A 583 8.89 -5.47 -16.41
C ALA A 583 9.82 -4.34 -16.88
N PRO A 584 10.49 -3.63 -15.95
CA PRO A 584 11.59 -2.73 -16.29
C PRO A 584 12.72 -3.44 -17.05
N VAL A 585 13.37 -2.73 -17.97
CA VAL A 585 14.55 -3.22 -18.71
C VAL A 585 15.77 -2.41 -18.31
N PHE A 586 16.82 -3.10 -17.87
CA PHE A 586 18.12 -2.49 -17.60
C PHE A 586 18.89 -2.28 -18.91
N LEU A 587 19.23 -1.03 -19.24
CA LEU A 587 19.99 -0.68 -20.44
C LEU A 587 21.50 -0.78 -20.24
N GLY A 588 21.97 -0.70 -19.00
CA GLY A 588 23.39 -0.72 -18.66
C GLY A 588 23.76 0.37 -17.65
N GLU A 589 25.06 0.46 -17.37
CA GLU A 589 25.62 1.52 -16.53
C GLU A 589 26.32 2.58 -17.37
N VAL A 590 26.18 3.83 -16.98
CA VAL A 590 26.74 4.98 -17.71
C VAL A 590 27.56 5.82 -16.76
N ALA A 591 28.73 6.26 -17.22
CA ALA A 591 29.53 7.26 -16.53
C ALA A 591 29.11 8.69 -16.96
N LEU A 592 29.65 9.69 -16.27
CA LEU A 592 29.44 11.11 -16.57
C LEU A 592 29.62 11.43 -18.07
N GLY A 593 28.70 12.23 -18.62
CA GLY A 593 28.67 12.70 -20.01
C GLY A 593 28.42 11.60 -21.04
N GLY A 594 27.95 10.44 -20.59
CA GLY A 594 27.78 9.27 -21.44
C GLY A 594 26.54 9.33 -22.34
N GLU A 595 26.60 8.55 -23.41
CA GLU A 595 25.48 8.26 -24.29
C GLU A 595 25.20 6.76 -24.25
N LEU A 596 23.94 6.38 -24.05
CA LEU A 596 23.47 5.03 -24.35
C LEU A 596 22.77 5.06 -25.69
N SER A 597 23.42 4.51 -26.71
CA SER A 597 22.87 4.49 -28.06
C SER A 597 22.80 3.09 -28.68
N GLY A 598 21.91 2.95 -29.66
CA GLY A 598 21.78 1.75 -30.48
C GLY A 598 21.10 0.57 -29.80
N PHE A 599 20.45 0.76 -28.64
CA PHE A 599 19.65 -0.28 -28.02
C PHE A 599 18.32 -0.48 -28.76
N GLU A 600 17.83 -1.71 -28.78
CA GLU A 600 16.50 -2.08 -29.25
C GLU A 600 15.89 -2.97 -28.16
N VAL A 601 14.84 -2.49 -27.49
CA VAL A 601 14.27 -3.17 -26.33
C VAL A 601 12.77 -3.33 -26.47
N GLY A 602 12.29 -4.51 -26.10
CA GLY A 602 10.89 -4.76 -25.78
C GLY A 602 10.76 -5.07 -24.29
N PHE A 603 9.63 -4.73 -23.69
CA PHE A 603 9.41 -5.03 -22.28
C PHE A 603 8.87 -6.46 -22.12
N PRO A 604 9.54 -7.33 -21.36
CA PRO A 604 8.99 -8.64 -21.04
C PRO A 604 7.81 -8.48 -20.07
N ARG A 605 6.92 -9.48 -19.98
CA ARG A 605 5.91 -9.51 -18.92
C ARG A 605 6.59 -9.66 -17.56
N ALA A 606 6.09 -8.97 -16.54
CA ALA A 606 6.68 -8.96 -15.20
C ALA A 606 6.90 -10.39 -14.64
N GLY A 607 5.93 -11.29 -14.80
CA GLY A 607 6.03 -12.69 -14.35
C GLY A 607 7.00 -13.58 -15.14
N ALA A 608 7.55 -13.10 -16.27
CA ALA A 608 8.52 -13.86 -17.06
C ALA A 608 9.98 -13.60 -16.66
N VAL A 609 10.25 -12.57 -15.85
CA VAL A 609 11.61 -12.20 -15.43
C VAL A 609 11.98 -13.02 -14.19
N ARG A 610 12.91 -13.97 -14.35
CA ARG A 610 13.56 -14.63 -13.21
C ARG A 610 14.72 -13.76 -12.75
N GLY A 611 14.74 -13.44 -11.45
CA GLY A 611 15.76 -12.59 -10.82
C GLY A 611 17.18 -13.12 -10.94
#